data_AF-G0EXQ0-F1
#
_entry.id   AF-G0EXQ0-F1
#
_cell.length_a   1.000
_cell.length_b   1.000
_cell.length_c   1.000
_cell.angle_alpha   90.00
_cell.angle_beta   90.00
_cell.angle_gamma   90.00
#
_symmetry.space_group_name_H-M   'P 1'
#
loop_
_entity.id
_entity.type
_entity.pdbx_description
1 polymer ?
#
loop_
_entity_poly.entity_id
_entity_poly.type
_entity_poly.pdbx_seq_one_letter_code
_entity_poly.pdbx_strand_id
1 'polypeptide(L)'
;MSDQNHGKLNQLLVRLGDTTLVSSRWLRAHGYSNSLVARYVASGWLVSPARGVYMRQGGRLQWQGVVHSLQANEALAVHVGGRFALAMQGHEHYLRLGEAGTITLYGPQRLPGWVGKLPLNEHFEFHGKGPFELTALHFMPELPEKALLDQGLTWHEVSPGTDALACSTPERAMLELCDGVANAALVYEVDALMQAMTTLRPQRVGMMLRHCRSIKAKRLFLALAERHRHAWLAHVPLDGVDLGRGKRALVPGGRLHPTYQITLPGDLDEHLG
;
A
#
# COMPACT_ATOMS: atom_id res chain seq x y z
N MET A 1 38.66 23.19 -3.38
CA MET A 1 37.24 23.03 -3.76
C MET A 1 36.91 21.65 -4.37
N SER A 2 37.88 20.90 -4.89
CA SER A 2 37.70 19.52 -5.39
C SER A 2 37.35 18.51 -4.28
N ASP A 3 38.01 18.62 -3.12
CA ASP A 3 37.94 17.58 -2.07
C ASP A 3 36.62 17.60 -1.30
N GLN A 4 36.09 18.80 -1.01
CA GLN A 4 34.74 18.94 -0.44
C GLN A 4 33.65 18.39 -1.38
N ASN A 5 33.86 18.49 -2.69
CA ASN A 5 32.92 17.96 -3.68
C ASN A 5 33.00 16.44 -3.83
N HIS A 6 34.19 15.85 -3.66
CA HIS A 6 34.36 14.40 -3.57
C HIS A 6 33.73 13.84 -2.29
N GLY A 7 33.89 14.52 -1.15
CA GLY A 7 33.25 14.15 0.11
C GLY A 7 31.72 14.13 0.01
N LYS A 8 31.11 15.19 -0.54
CA LYS A 8 29.66 15.25 -0.78
C LYS A 8 29.17 14.18 -1.76
N LEU A 9 29.95 13.88 -2.81
CA LEU A 9 29.58 12.84 -3.76
C LEU A 9 29.54 11.47 -3.07
N ASN A 10 30.59 11.11 -2.33
CA ASN A 10 30.65 9.83 -1.63
C ASN A 10 29.51 9.68 -0.62
N GLN A 11 29.20 10.74 0.12
CA GLN A 11 28.04 10.75 1.04
C GLN A 11 26.72 10.52 0.29
N LEU A 12 26.54 11.16 -0.87
CA LEU A 12 25.35 10.95 -1.71
C LEU A 12 25.27 9.51 -2.23
N LEU A 13 26.37 8.98 -2.76
CA LEU A 13 26.40 7.63 -3.34
C LEU A 13 26.17 6.54 -2.29
N VAL A 14 26.74 6.69 -1.09
CA VAL A 14 26.47 5.79 0.04
C VAL A 14 24.99 5.84 0.42
N ARG A 15 24.39 7.03 0.45
CA ARG A 15 22.98 7.19 0.81
C ARG A 15 22.00 6.68 -0.25
N LEU A 16 22.35 6.77 -1.54
CA LEU A 16 21.54 6.24 -2.62
C LEU A 16 21.55 4.70 -2.68
N GLY A 17 22.61 4.07 -2.16
CA GLY A 17 22.77 2.63 -2.28
C GLY A 17 22.58 2.17 -3.73
N ASP A 18 21.89 1.04 -3.89
CA ASP A 18 21.69 0.44 -5.21
C ASP A 18 20.28 0.67 -5.78
N THR A 19 19.28 0.97 -4.94
CA THR A 19 17.87 1.04 -5.37
C THR A 19 17.18 2.37 -5.04
N THR A 20 17.80 3.22 -4.21
CA THR A 20 17.15 4.45 -3.73
C THR A 20 17.19 5.56 -4.77
N LEU A 21 16.10 6.33 -4.81
CA LEU A 21 15.94 7.51 -5.64
C LEU A 21 15.86 8.76 -4.76
N VAL A 22 16.30 9.88 -5.32
CA VAL A 22 16.13 11.20 -4.71
C VAL A 22 15.63 12.20 -5.73
N SER A 23 14.75 13.11 -5.30
CA SER A 23 14.29 14.20 -6.15
C SER A 23 15.25 15.39 -6.13
N SER A 24 15.13 16.27 -7.12
CA SER A 24 15.76 17.60 -7.09
C SER A 24 15.33 18.43 -5.87
N ARG A 25 14.13 18.20 -5.31
CA ARG A 25 13.66 18.87 -4.10
C ARG A 25 14.49 18.40 -2.91
N TRP A 26 14.61 17.08 -2.76
CA TRP A 26 15.40 16.48 -1.70
C TRP A 26 16.88 16.88 -1.77
N LEU A 27 17.48 16.82 -2.97
CA LEU A 27 18.88 17.19 -3.19
C LEU A 27 19.17 18.64 -2.77
N ARG A 28 18.29 19.57 -3.15
CA ARG A 28 18.41 20.98 -2.74
C ARG A 28 18.28 21.16 -1.23
N ALA A 29 17.33 20.47 -0.60
CA ALA A 29 17.16 20.50 0.86
C ALA A 29 18.39 19.96 1.61
N HIS A 30 19.17 19.08 0.99
CA HIS A 30 20.40 18.52 1.53
C HIS A 30 21.68 19.20 1.03
N GLY A 31 21.57 20.41 0.46
CA GLY A 31 22.73 21.23 0.10
C GLY A 31 23.47 20.80 -1.17
N TYR A 32 22.80 20.08 -2.07
CA TYR A 32 23.26 19.81 -3.43
C TYR A 32 22.65 20.81 -4.41
N SER A 33 23.49 21.69 -4.97
CA SER A 33 23.04 22.68 -5.97
C SER A 33 22.70 22.02 -7.31
N ASN A 34 21.87 22.66 -8.12
CA ASN A 34 21.54 22.18 -9.47
C ASN A 34 22.81 22.02 -10.34
N SER A 35 23.78 22.93 -10.21
CA SER A 35 25.07 22.84 -10.91
C SER A 35 25.91 21.64 -10.46
N LEU A 36 25.89 21.31 -9.17
CA LEU A 36 26.59 20.15 -8.62
C LEU A 36 25.96 18.84 -9.12
N VAL A 37 24.64 18.76 -9.09
CA VAL A 37 23.88 17.60 -9.60
C VAL A 37 24.10 17.43 -11.10
N ALA A 38 24.03 18.51 -11.89
CA ALA A 38 24.33 18.47 -13.32
C ALA A 38 25.74 17.96 -13.61
N ARG A 39 26.73 18.38 -12.81
CA ARG A 39 28.10 17.87 -12.91
C ARG A 39 28.18 16.38 -12.60
N TYR A 40 27.52 15.91 -11.54
CA TYR A 40 27.50 14.48 -11.18
C TYR A 40 26.83 13.60 -12.26
N VAL A 41 25.80 14.12 -12.93
CA VAL A 41 25.19 13.47 -14.09
C VAL A 41 26.14 13.46 -15.28
N ALA A 42 26.74 14.61 -15.62
CA ALA A 42 27.67 14.73 -16.75
C ALA A 42 28.92 13.84 -16.59
N SER A 43 29.39 13.63 -15.36
CA SER A 43 30.51 12.73 -15.07
C SER A 43 30.10 11.27 -14.87
N GLY A 44 28.83 10.92 -15.08
CA GLY A 44 28.35 9.53 -15.00
C GLY A 44 28.26 8.94 -13.58
N TRP A 45 28.20 9.77 -12.53
CA TRP A 45 27.97 9.26 -11.16
C TRP A 45 26.48 9.06 -10.85
N LEU A 46 25.62 9.88 -11.47
CA LEU A 46 24.17 9.83 -11.32
C LEU A 46 23.49 9.65 -12.67
N VAL A 47 22.37 8.93 -12.68
CA VAL A 47 21.42 8.87 -13.80
C VAL A 47 20.08 9.45 -13.40
N SER A 48 19.32 9.91 -14.39
CA SER A 48 17.98 10.46 -14.18
C SER A 48 16.93 9.59 -14.86
N PRO A 49 16.25 8.67 -14.12
CA PRO A 49 15.23 7.80 -14.69
C PRO A 49 13.95 8.56 -15.06
N ALA A 50 13.70 9.71 -14.44
CA ALA A 50 12.63 10.65 -14.79
C ALA A 50 13.07 12.08 -14.45
N ARG A 51 12.46 13.07 -15.12
CA ARG A 51 12.81 14.48 -14.94
C ARG A 51 12.78 14.88 -13.46
N GLY A 52 13.92 15.32 -12.95
CA GLY A 52 14.07 15.82 -11.58
C GLY A 52 14.17 14.72 -10.53
N VAL A 53 14.44 13.48 -10.94
CA VAL A 53 14.72 12.34 -10.08
C VAL A 53 16.07 11.78 -10.47
N TYR A 54 16.86 11.37 -9.48
CA TYR A 54 18.21 10.86 -9.67
C TYR A 54 18.43 9.60 -8.84
N MET A 55 19.28 8.73 -9.36
CA MET A 55 19.80 7.56 -8.68
C MET A 55 21.27 7.35 -9.07
N ARG A 56 21.96 6.48 -8.35
CA ARG A 56 23.35 6.13 -8.64
C ARG A 56 23.49 5.46 -10.01
N GLN A 57 24.52 5.80 -10.77
CA GLN A 57 24.87 5.07 -12.00
C GLN A 57 25.15 3.59 -11.68
N GLY A 58 24.52 2.69 -12.43
CA GLY A 58 24.61 1.23 -12.18
C GLY A 58 23.66 0.72 -11.10
N GLY A 59 22.90 1.61 -10.44
CA GLY A 59 21.81 1.22 -9.57
C GLY A 59 20.67 0.54 -10.33
N ARG A 60 19.82 -0.19 -9.60
CA ARG A 60 18.68 -0.93 -10.12
C ARG A 60 17.40 -0.19 -9.80
N LEU A 61 16.69 0.26 -10.84
CA LEU A 61 15.38 0.86 -10.67
C LEU A 61 14.36 -0.23 -10.33
N GLN A 62 13.83 -0.19 -9.11
CA GLN A 62 12.88 -1.17 -8.59
C GLN A 62 11.77 -0.47 -7.83
N TRP A 63 10.56 -1.03 -7.84
CA TRP A 63 9.41 -0.41 -7.20
C TRP A 63 9.61 -0.23 -5.68
N GLN A 64 10.32 -1.14 -5.02
CA GLN A 64 10.62 -1.08 -3.58
C GLN A 64 11.42 0.19 -3.27
N GLY A 65 12.46 0.46 -4.08
CA GLY A 65 13.27 1.66 -3.95
C GLY A 65 12.47 2.93 -4.18
N VAL A 66 11.48 2.90 -5.06
CA VAL A 66 10.54 4.01 -5.27
C VAL A 66 9.68 4.25 -4.04
N VAL A 67 9.03 3.22 -3.50
CA VAL A 67 8.18 3.33 -2.30
C VAL A 67 9.01 3.78 -1.10
N HIS A 68 10.18 3.19 -0.88
CA HIS A 68 11.10 3.60 0.18
C HIS A 68 11.50 5.09 0.03
N SER A 69 11.80 5.53 -1.18
CA SER A 69 12.14 6.94 -1.45
C SER A 69 10.97 7.88 -1.16
N LEU A 70 9.73 7.46 -1.45
CA LEU A 70 8.54 8.25 -1.10
C LEU A 70 8.34 8.33 0.42
N GLN A 71 8.54 7.22 1.13
CA GLN A 71 8.37 7.10 2.58
C GLN A 71 9.47 7.86 3.35
N ALA A 72 10.74 7.51 3.13
CA ALA A 72 11.87 7.97 3.92
C ALA A 72 12.48 9.29 3.41
N ASN A 73 12.63 9.47 2.09
CA ASN A 73 13.27 10.67 1.55
C ASN A 73 12.29 11.81 1.34
N GLU A 74 11.15 11.53 0.69
CA GLU A 74 10.15 12.56 0.45
C GLU A 74 9.30 12.84 1.70
N ALA A 75 9.40 12.01 2.74
CA ALA A 75 8.65 12.06 3.99
C ALA A 75 7.12 12.02 3.77
N LEU A 76 6.68 11.24 2.77
CA LEU A 76 5.26 11.08 2.48
C LEU A 76 4.67 9.97 3.33
N ALA A 77 3.51 10.24 3.92
CA ALA A 77 2.71 9.26 4.65
C ALA A 77 1.97 8.31 3.68
N VAL A 78 2.73 7.61 2.83
CA VAL A 78 2.21 6.64 1.86
C VAL A 78 2.60 5.22 2.24
N HIS A 79 1.67 4.28 2.23
CA HIS A 79 1.92 2.87 2.50
C HIS A 79 1.42 1.99 1.36
N VAL A 80 1.99 0.80 1.27
CA VAL A 80 1.53 -0.24 0.35
C VAL A 80 0.27 -0.88 0.94
N GLY A 81 -0.82 -0.94 0.19
CA GLY A 81 -2.11 -1.39 0.72
C GLY A 81 -2.93 -2.24 -0.25
N GLY A 82 -4.18 -2.50 0.12
CA GLY A 82 -5.14 -3.22 -0.71
C GLY A 82 -4.63 -4.58 -1.21
N ARG A 83 -4.95 -4.90 -2.48
CA ARG A 83 -4.62 -6.19 -3.10
C ARG A 83 -3.13 -6.49 -3.07
N PHE A 84 -2.29 -5.54 -3.48
CA PHE A 84 -0.84 -5.76 -3.56
C PHE A 84 -0.22 -6.09 -2.19
N ALA A 85 -0.70 -5.47 -1.11
CA ALA A 85 -0.25 -5.80 0.24
C ALA A 85 -0.65 -7.22 0.68
N LEU A 86 -1.87 -7.67 0.38
CA LEU A 86 -2.32 -9.06 0.66
C LEU A 86 -1.46 -10.07 -0.11
N ALA A 87 -1.21 -9.74 -1.37
CA ALA A 87 -0.47 -10.56 -2.29
C ALA A 87 0.99 -10.76 -1.82
N MET A 88 1.67 -9.66 -1.44
CA MET A 88 3.03 -9.71 -0.87
C MET A 88 3.11 -10.59 0.39
N GLN A 89 2.03 -10.65 1.17
CA GLN A 89 1.94 -11.43 2.41
C GLN A 89 1.53 -12.89 2.18
N GLY A 90 1.51 -13.35 0.92
CA GLY A 90 1.25 -14.75 0.56
C GLY A 90 -0.22 -15.13 0.51
N HIS A 91 -1.14 -14.16 0.57
CA HIS A 91 -2.58 -14.41 0.46
C HIS A 91 -3.07 -14.48 -1.00
N GLU A 92 -2.17 -14.34 -1.97
CA GLU A 92 -2.40 -14.72 -3.35
C GLU A 92 -1.44 -15.84 -3.75
N HIS A 93 -1.98 -17.02 -4.05
CA HIS A 93 -1.22 -18.13 -4.61
C HIS A 93 -0.69 -17.85 -6.02
N TYR A 94 -1.13 -16.74 -6.64
CA TYR A 94 -0.80 -16.32 -8.00
C TYR A 94 -0.55 -14.82 -8.06
N LEU A 95 0.37 -14.31 -7.23
CA LEU A 95 1.13 -13.17 -7.73
C LEU A 95 1.89 -13.63 -8.97
N ARG A 96 1.34 -13.36 -10.15
CA ARG A 96 2.16 -13.25 -11.35
C ARG A 96 3.01 -11.98 -11.20
N LEU A 97 3.97 -12.03 -10.28
CA LEU A 97 5.00 -11.01 -9.99
C LEU A 97 5.93 -10.74 -11.21
N GLY A 98 5.52 -11.13 -12.42
CA GLY A 98 6.25 -10.94 -13.68
C GLY A 98 5.40 -10.38 -14.83
N GLU A 99 4.08 -10.21 -14.67
CA GLU A 99 3.21 -9.52 -15.64
C GLU A 99 2.81 -8.17 -15.05
N ALA A 100 3.53 -7.09 -15.37
CA ALA A 100 3.20 -5.68 -15.08
C ALA A 100 2.32 -5.46 -13.83
N GLY A 101 2.81 -5.86 -12.65
CA GLY A 101 2.05 -5.82 -11.41
C GLY A 101 1.61 -4.40 -11.04
N THR A 102 0.42 -4.28 -10.45
CA THR A 102 -0.09 -3.00 -9.96
C THR A 102 0.24 -2.83 -8.49
N ILE A 103 1.08 -1.85 -8.17
CA ILE A 103 1.46 -1.49 -6.81
C ILE A 103 0.42 -0.50 -6.28
N THR A 104 -0.41 -0.97 -5.35
CA THR A 104 -1.45 -0.14 -4.75
C THR A 104 -0.90 0.64 -3.57
N LEU A 105 -0.97 1.96 -3.67
CA LEU A 105 -0.53 2.90 -2.64
C LEU A 105 -1.71 3.68 -2.04
N TYR A 106 -1.66 3.85 -0.73
CA TYR A 106 -2.62 4.65 0.03
C TYR A 106 -1.88 5.72 0.83
N GLY A 107 -2.51 6.87 1.00
CA GLY A 107 -1.93 7.98 1.76
C GLY A 107 -2.74 9.28 1.60
N PRO A 108 -2.56 10.25 2.52
CA PRO A 108 -3.28 11.52 2.47
C PRO A 108 -2.72 12.50 1.43
N GLN A 109 -1.47 12.31 1.01
CA GLN A 109 -0.75 13.20 0.11
C GLN A 109 -0.66 12.60 -1.29
N ARG A 110 -0.86 13.42 -2.32
CA ARG A 110 -0.72 12.97 -3.71
C ARG A 110 0.70 12.53 -4.00
N LEU A 111 0.86 11.51 -4.84
CA LEU A 111 2.16 11.09 -5.33
C LEU A 111 2.82 12.20 -6.17
N PRO A 112 4.15 12.37 -6.06
CA PRO A 112 4.90 13.21 -6.97
C PRO A 112 4.71 12.79 -8.43
N GLY A 113 4.56 13.75 -9.34
CA GLY A 113 4.27 13.47 -10.75
C GLY A 113 5.39 12.74 -11.52
N TRP A 114 6.53 12.47 -10.90
CA TRP A 114 7.58 11.63 -11.49
C TRP A 114 7.33 10.13 -11.29
N VAL A 115 6.52 9.72 -10.30
CA VAL A 115 6.29 8.30 -9.99
C VAL A 115 5.71 7.57 -11.20
N GLY A 116 4.68 8.14 -11.83
CA GLY A 116 4.07 7.59 -13.05
C GLY A 116 4.87 7.81 -14.34
N LYS A 117 6.09 8.36 -14.26
CA LYS A 117 6.97 8.59 -15.41
C LYS A 117 8.23 7.71 -15.37
N LEU A 118 8.37 6.90 -14.34
CA LEU A 118 9.49 5.98 -14.21
C LEU A 118 9.34 4.85 -15.25
N PRO A 119 10.44 4.44 -15.90
CA PRO A 119 10.44 3.32 -16.83
C PRO A 119 10.46 1.99 -16.05
N LEU A 120 9.38 1.71 -15.30
CA LEU A 120 9.14 0.46 -14.59
C LEU A 120 8.10 -0.38 -15.35
N ASN A 121 8.18 -1.70 -15.19
CA ASN A 121 7.16 -2.60 -15.74
C ASN A 121 5.87 -2.55 -14.89
N GLU A 122 6.03 -2.29 -13.60
CA GLU A 122 4.96 -2.15 -12.63
C GLU A 122 4.30 -0.77 -12.71
N HIS A 123 2.99 -0.74 -12.45
CA HIS A 123 2.20 0.49 -12.43
C HIS A 123 1.85 0.88 -10.99
N PHE A 124 1.93 2.16 -10.68
CA PHE A 124 1.52 2.67 -9.37
C PHE A 124 0.08 3.18 -9.43
N GLU A 125 -0.79 2.57 -8.63
CA GLU A 125 -2.16 3.06 -8.43
C GLU A 125 -2.29 3.71 -7.06
N PHE A 126 -2.78 4.95 -7.04
CA PHE A 126 -2.93 5.72 -5.81
C PHE A 126 -4.41 5.90 -5.44
N HIS A 127 -4.80 5.34 -4.31
CA HIS A 127 -6.19 5.34 -3.83
C HIS A 127 -6.49 6.43 -2.80
N GLY A 128 -5.56 7.35 -2.56
CA GLY A 128 -5.73 8.38 -1.53
C GLY A 128 -5.78 7.80 -0.12
N LYS A 129 -6.52 8.46 0.79
CA LYS A 129 -6.60 8.06 2.21
C LYS A 129 -7.25 6.68 2.44
N GLY A 130 -7.94 6.15 1.44
CA GLY A 130 -8.76 4.95 1.59
C GLY A 130 -9.93 5.14 2.57
N PRO A 131 -10.47 4.03 3.13
CA PRO A 131 -11.65 4.05 3.97
C PRO A 131 -11.40 4.42 5.43
N PHE A 132 -10.19 4.88 5.79
CA PHE A 132 -9.81 5.13 7.18
C PHE A 132 -9.60 6.62 7.47
N GLU A 133 -10.02 7.06 8.66
CA GLU A 133 -9.68 8.37 9.23
C GLU A 133 -8.66 8.20 10.35
N LEU A 134 -7.43 7.88 9.95
CA LEU A 134 -6.29 7.71 10.84
C LEU A 134 -5.30 8.85 10.65
N THR A 135 -4.63 9.24 11.74
CA THR A 135 -3.59 10.27 11.71
C THR A 135 -2.40 9.77 10.90
N ALA A 136 -1.96 10.55 9.91
CA ALA A 136 -0.83 10.20 9.06
C ALA A 136 0.45 9.97 9.88
N LEU A 137 1.16 8.86 9.61
CA LEU A 137 2.46 8.57 10.20
C LEU A 137 3.58 9.01 9.24
N HIS A 138 4.67 9.51 9.80
CA HIS A 138 5.92 9.62 9.09
C HIS A 138 6.69 8.31 9.31
N PHE A 139 6.99 7.62 8.21
CA PHE A 139 7.64 6.32 8.21
C PHE A 139 9.15 6.48 8.40
N MET A 140 9.55 6.64 9.65
CA MET A 140 10.95 6.70 10.07
C MET A 140 11.38 5.34 10.64
N PRO A 141 12.64 4.90 10.47
CA PRO A 141 13.12 3.61 10.98
C PRO A 141 12.90 3.43 12.48
N GLU A 142 13.02 4.50 13.26
CA GLU A 142 12.82 4.54 14.72
C GLU A 142 11.34 4.56 15.16
N LEU A 143 10.38 4.54 14.23
CA LEU A 143 8.97 4.54 14.57
C LEU A 143 8.60 3.24 15.32
N PRO A 144 7.97 3.33 16.51
CA PRO A 144 7.61 2.14 17.27
C PRO A 144 6.63 1.25 16.49
N GLU A 145 6.89 -0.05 16.45
CA GLU A 145 6.04 -1.03 15.77
C GLU A 145 4.57 -0.94 16.23
N LYS A 146 4.36 -0.70 17.53
CA LYS A 146 3.02 -0.49 18.08
C LYS A 146 2.27 0.65 17.40
N ALA A 147 2.95 1.76 17.08
CA ALA A 147 2.30 2.91 16.43
C ALA A 147 1.82 2.57 15.01
N LEU A 148 2.56 1.70 14.29
CA LEU A 148 2.13 1.17 13.00
C LEU A 148 0.94 0.21 13.18
N LEU A 149 1.04 -0.73 14.12
CA LEU A 149 0.01 -1.73 14.39
C LEU A 149 -1.31 -1.11 14.85
N ASP A 150 -1.28 -0.02 15.61
CA ASP A 150 -2.44 0.76 16.03
C ASP A 150 -3.16 1.41 14.83
N GLN A 151 -2.48 1.50 13.68
CA GLN A 151 -3.06 1.90 12.40
C GLN A 151 -3.30 0.75 11.44
N GLY A 152 -3.11 -0.50 11.87
CA GLY A 152 -3.17 -1.67 10.98
C GLY A 152 -2.10 -1.66 9.91
N LEU A 153 -0.93 -1.06 10.20
CA LEU A 153 0.26 -1.07 9.37
C LEU A 153 1.34 -1.95 10.00
N THR A 154 2.29 -2.40 9.21
CA THR A 154 3.49 -3.13 9.63
C THR A 154 4.66 -2.77 8.74
N TRP A 155 5.87 -2.95 9.25
CA TRP A 155 7.05 -3.03 8.40
C TRP A 155 7.05 -4.36 7.65
N HIS A 156 7.36 -4.32 6.36
CA HIS A 156 7.57 -5.50 5.54
C HIS A 156 8.87 -5.38 4.76
N GLU A 157 9.77 -6.33 4.98
CA GLU A 157 10.97 -6.51 4.18
C GLU A 157 10.64 -7.38 2.96
N VAL A 158 10.81 -6.85 1.75
CA VAL A 158 10.41 -7.53 0.51
C VAL A 158 11.41 -8.61 0.12
N SER A 159 12.68 -8.41 0.46
CA SER A 159 13.77 -9.37 0.26
C SER A 159 14.87 -9.14 1.29
N PRO A 160 15.60 -10.18 1.70
CA PRO A 160 16.70 -10.02 2.66
C PRO A 160 17.68 -8.93 2.25
N GLY A 161 17.91 -7.97 3.14
CA GLY A 161 18.83 -6.84 2.92
C GLY A 161 18.22 -5.67 2.13
N THR A 162 16.90 -5.62 1.96
CA THR A 162 16.19 -4.45 1.42
C THR A 162 15.59 -3.60 2.55
N ASP A 163 15.46 -2.29 2.31
CA ASP A 163 14.81 -1.40 3.27
C ASP A 163 13.35 -1.83 3.49
N ALA A 164 12.94 -1.90 4.75
CA ALA A 164 11.57 -2.25 5.10
C ALA A 164 10.58 -1.17 4.64
N LEU A 165 9.45 -1.60 4.11
CA LEU A 165 8.38 -0.72 3.63
C LEU A 165 7.21 -0.74 4.60
N ALA A 166 6.57 0.41 4.83
CA ALA A 166 5.31 0.43 5.56
C ALA A 166 4.19 -0.12 4.68
N CYS A 167 3.53 -1.16 5.16
CA CYS A 167 2.49 -1.92 4.45
C CYS A 167 1.26 -2.13 5.32
N SER A 168 0.08 -2.23 4.72
CA SER A 168 -1.15 -2.63 5.40
C SER A 168 -1.04 -4.07 5.91
N THR A 169 -1.43 -4.27 7.16
CA THR A 169 -1.74 -5.62 7.69
C THR A 169 -2.86 -6.27 6.88
N PRO A 170 -3.01 -7.60 6.87
CA PRO A 170 -4.05 -8.26 6.07
C PRO A 170 -5.47 -7.78 6.43
N GLU A 171 -5.72 -7.50 7.71
CA GLU A 171 -6.99 -6.95 8.20
C GLU A 171 -7.31 -5.58 7.60
N ARG A 172 -6.31 -4.69 7.55
CA ARG A 172 -6.45 -3.36 6.94
C ARG A 172 -6.57 -3.47 5.42
N ALA A 173 -5.68 -4.24 4.80
CA ALA A 173 -5.59 -4.38 3.35
C ALA A 173 -6.89 -4.96 2.75
N MET A 174 -7.51 -5.93 3.43
CA MET A 174 -8.78 -6.50 3.00
C MET A 174 -9.92 -5.47 3.05
N LEU A 175 -9.95 -4.60 4.07
CA LEU A 175 -10.93 -3.50 4.15
C LEU A 175 -10.68 -2.40 3.11
N GLU A 176 -9.42 -2.05 2.85
CA GLU A 176 -9.03 -1.15 1.76
C GLU A 176 -9.55 -1.69 0.41
N LEU A 177 -9.37 -2.99 0.18
CA LEU A 177 -9.83 -3.65 -1.02
C LEU A 177 -11.37 -3.66 -1.14
N CYS A 178 -12.09 -4.00 -0.05
CA CYS A 178 -13.56 -3.93 -0.03
C CYS A 178 -14.09 -2.52 -0.31
N ASP A 179 -13.36 -1.46 0.03
CA ASP A 179 -13.74 -0.08 -0.26
C ASP A 179 -13.62 0.26 -1.75
N GLY A 180 -12.70 -0.37 -2.48
CA GLY A 180 -12.53 -0.17 -3.93
C GLY A 180 -13.63 -0.80 -4.79
N VAL A 181 -14.44 -1.71 -4.23
CA VAL A 181 -15.43 -2.48 -5.00
C VAL A 181 -16.56 -1.61 -5.54
N ALA A 182 -16.80 -1.69 -6.85
CA ALA A 182 -17.83 -0.91 -7.54
C ALA A 182 -18.79 -1.74 -8.41
N ASN A 183 -18.50 -3.03 -8.65
CA ASN A 183 -19.28 -3.88 -9.53
C ASN A 183 -19.17 -5.36 -9.14
N ALA A 184 -19.93 -6.23 -9.80
CA ALA A 184 -19.97 -7.67 -9.54
C ALA A 184 -18.61 -8.35 -9.72
N ALA A 185 -17.88 -8.06 -10.81
CA ALA A 185 -16.57 -8.65 -11.10
C ALA A 185 -15.61 -8.47 -9.91
N LEU A 186 -15.54 -7.24 -9.39
CA LEU A 186 -14.72 -6.93 -8.22
C LEU A 186 -15.23 -7.60 -6.94
N VAL A 187 -16.54 -7.88 -6.80
CA VAL A 187 -17.03 -8.65 -5.65
C VAL A 187 -16.48 -10.08 -5.69
N TYR A 188 -16.46 -10.76 -6.84
CA TYR A 188 -15.90 -12.11 -6.93
C TYR A 188 -14.40 -12.15 -6.63
N GLU A 189 -13.64 -11.16 -7.11
CA GLU A 189 -12.21 -11.07 -6.79
C GLU A 189 -11.97 -10.91 -5.28
N VAL A 190 -12.78 -10.08 -4.63
CA VAL A 190 -12.72 -9.85 -3.19
C VAL A 190 -13.22 -11.06 -2.39
N ASP A 191 -14.21 -11.80 -2.88
CA ASP A 191 -14.67 -13.07 -2.29
C ASP A 191 -13.56 -14.13 -2.31
N ALA A 192 -12.88 -14.30 -3.45
CA ALA A 192 -11.77 -15.24 -3.59
C ALA A 192 -10.60 -14.91 -2.64
N LEU A 193 -10.28 -13.63 -2.48
CA LEU A 193 -9.27 -13.20 -1.52
C LEU A 193 -9.73 -13.39 -0.08
N MET A 194 -11.00 -13.09 0.23
CA MET A 194 -11.57 -13.33 1.55
C MET A 194 -11.50 -14.80 1.93
N GLN A 195 -11.73 -15.74 0.99
CA GLN A 195 -11.61 -17.17 1.24
C GLN A 195 -10.24 -17.56 1.83
N ALA A 196 -9.16 -16.92 1.35
CA ALA A 196 -7.79 -17.17 1.80
C ALA A 196 -7.44 -16.48 3.15
N MET A 197 -8.33 -15.65 3.70
CA MET A 197 -8.11 -14.90 4.95
C MET A 197 -8.32 -15.76 6.20
N THR A 198 -7.65 -16.91 6.32
CA THR A 198 -7.91 -17.87 7.42
C THR A 198 -7.29 -17.48 8.77
N THR A 199 -6.37 -16.50 8.79
CA THR A 199 -5.52 -16.19 9.95
C THR A 199 -5.61 -14.74 10.45
N LEU A 200 -6.67 -14.01 10.09
CA LEU A 200 -6.86 -12.63 10.56
C LEU A 200 -6.98 -12.56 12.08
N ARG A 201 -6.38 -11.54 12.70
CA ARG A 201 -6.44 -11.35 14.17
C ARG A 201 -7.73 -10.64 14.56
N PRO A 202 -8.64 -11.26 15.34
CA PRO A 202 -9.97 -10.69 15.60
C PRO A 202 -9.95 -9.28 16.20
N GLN A 203 -9.04 -9.01 17.13
CA GLN A 203 -8.91 -7.70 17.79
C GLN A 203 -8.48 -6.62 16.80
N ARG A 204 -7.63 -6.97 15.83
CA ARG A 204 -7.20 -6.04 14.79
C ARG A 204 -8.30 -5.79 13.77
N VAL A 205 -9.05 -6.84 13.38
CA VAL A 205 -10.25 -6.69 12.55
C VAL A 205 -11.24 -5.74 13.22
N GLY A 206 -11.59 -5.95 14.49
CA GLY A 206 -12.53 -5.09 15.21
C GLY A 206 -12.03 -3.63 15.30
N MET A 207 -10.74 -3.43 15.58
CA MET A 207 -10.13 -2.11 15.59
C MET A 207 -10.21 -1.43 14.21
N MET A 208 -9.88 -2.13 13.13
CA MET A 208 -10.01 -1.62 11.77
C MET A 208 -11.47 -1.33 11.37
N LEU A 209 -12.42 -2.19 11.74
CA LEU A 209 -13.84 -1.94 11.48
C LEU A 209 -14.34 -0.68 12.19
N ARG A 210 -13.88 -0.37 13.41
CA ARG A 210 -14.26 0.87 14.11
C ARG A 210 -13.72 2.13 13.43
N HIS A 211 -12.47 2.08 12.96
CA HIS A 211 -11.84 3.24 12.28
C HIS A 211 -12.20 3.36 10.79
N CYS A 212 -12.82 2.33 10.21
CA CYS A 212 -13.28 2.35 8.84
C CYS A 212 -14.58 3.18 8.72
N ARG A 213 -14.53 4.27 7.95
CA ARG A 213 -15.71 5.12 7.65
C ARG A 213 -16.59 4.56 6.52
N SER A 214 -16.07 3.64 5.71
CA SER A 214 -16.83 3.07 4.61
C SER A 214 -17.80 1.99 5.09
N ILE A 215 -19.09 2.36 5.20
CA ILE A 215 -20.16 1.40 5.52
C ILE A 215 -20.19 0.24 4.50
N LYS A 216 -19.91 0.54 3.22
CA LYS A 216 -19.81 -0.45 2.17
C LYS A 216 -18.71 -1.46 2.47
N ALA A 217 -17.49 -0.99 2.74
CA ALA A 217 -16.35 -1.87 3.01
C ALA A 217 -16.59 -2.77 4.22
N LYS A 218 -17.10 -2.21 5.33
CA LYS A 218 -17.40 -2.96 6.56
C LYS A 218 -18.42 -4.08 6.32
N ARG A 219 -19.54 -3.75 5.68
CA ARG A 219 -20.61 -4.72 5.40
C ARG A 219 -20.16 -5.80 4.41
N LEU A 220 -19.43 -5.42 3.36
CA LEU A 220 -18.90 -6.37 2.39
C LEU A 220 -17.90 -7.32 3.05
N PHE A 221 -16.94 -6.78 3.81
CA PHE A 221 -15.96 -7.56 4.56
C PHE A 221 -16.64 -8.60 5.46
N LEU A 222 -17.60 -8.18 6.29
CA LEU A 222 -18.27 -9.07 7.23
C LEU A 222 -19.15 -10.11 6.52
N ALA A 223 -19.87 -9.72 5.46
CA ALA A 223 -20.70 -10.64 4.68
C ALA A 223 -19.89 -11.75 4.02
N LEU A 224 -18.74 -11.39 3.41
CA LEU A 224 -17.86 -12.38 2.79
C LEU A 224 -17.16 -13.24 3.84
N ALA A 225 -16.76 -12.66 4.98
CA ALA A 225 -16.16 -13.44 6.06
C ALA A 225 -17.13 -14.46 6.68
N GLU A 226 -18.40 -14.08 6.85
CA GLU A 226 -19.47 -14.95 7.36
C GLU A 226 -19.75 -16.10 6.38
N ARG A 227 -19.81 -15.77 5.09
CA ARG A 227 -19.98 -16.73 3.99
C ARG A 227 -18.89 -17.80 3.98
N HIS A 228 -17.63 -17.44 4.17
CA HIS A 228 -16.52 -18.39 4.27
C HIS A 228 -16.39 -19.06 5.65
N ARG A 229 -17.28 -18.74 6.60
CA ARG A 229 -17.35 -19.32 7.94
C ARG A 229 -16.01 -19.25 8.69
N HIS A 230 -15.31 -18.13 8.55
CA HIS A 230 -14.03 -17.94 9.21
C HIS A 230 -14.14 -18.02 10.73
N ALA A 231 -13.36 -18.91 11.34
CA ALA A 231 -13.40 -19.15 12.79
C ALA A 231 -13.08 -17.89 13.60
N TRP A 232 -12.18 -17.03 13.11
CA TRP A 232 -11.82 -15.77 13.77
C TRP A 232 -12.97 -14.77 13.82
N LEU A 233 -13.98 -14.87 12.95
CA LEU A 233 -15.08 -13.89 12.87
C LEU A 233 -15.90 -13.84 14.15
N ALA A 234 -16.16 -14.99 14.77
CA ALA A 234 -16.93 -15.09 16.02
C ALA A 234 -16.25 -14.38 17.20
N HIS A 235 -14.96 -14.07 17.10
CA HIS A 235 -14.16 -13.42 18.13
C HIS A 235 -13.89 -11.94 17.85
N VAL A 236 -14.45 -11.38 16.76
CA VAL A 236 -14.26 -9.97 16.41
C VAL A 236 -15.12 -9.10 17.33
N PRO A 237 -14.52 -8.15 18.08
CA PRO A 237 -15.29 -7.20 18.88
C PRO A 237 -15.97 -6.19 17.94
N LEU A 238 -17.31 -6.18 17.95
CA LEU A 238 -18.13 -5.28 17.13
C LEU A 238 -18.63 -4.05 17.90
N ASP A 239 -18.31 -3.92 19.19
CA ASP A 239 -18.69 -2.76 20.00
C ASP A 239 -18.14 -1.46 19.39
N GLY A 240 -19.04 -0.53 19.06
CA GLY A 240 -18.69 0.74 18.43
C GLY A 240 -18.43 0.67 16.92
N VAL A 241 -18.66 -0.48 16.27
CA VAL A 241 -18.62 -0.60 14.81
C VAL A 241 -19.96 -0.11 14.23
N ASP A 242 -19.93 1.04 13.55
CA ASP A 242 -21.11 1.54 12.83
C ASP A 242 -21.29 0.79 11.50
N LEU A 243 -22.35 0.00 11.35
CA LEU A 243 -22.71 -0.63 10.07
C LEU A 243 -23.69 0.22 9.27
N GLY A 244 -24.04 1.43 9.69
CA GLY A 244 -25.03 2.26 9.03
C GLY A 244 -26.43 1.63 9.01
N ARG A 245 -27.37 2.26 8.31
CA ARG A 245 -28.78 1.83 8.26
C ARG A 245 -29.26 1.60 6.83
N GLY A 246 -30.30 0.77 6.69
CA GLY A 246 -30.96 0.48 5.42
C GLY A 246 -30.17 -0.46 4.50
N LYS A 247 -30.80 -0.82 3.37
CA LYS A 247 -30.24 -1.71 2.36
C LYS A 247 -29.23 -0.97 1.48
N ARG A 248 -28.14 -1.64 1.12
CA ARG A 248 -27.13 -1.12 0.18
C ARG A 248 -27.04 -2.02 -1.05
N ALA A 249 -27.55 -1.52 -2.17
CA ALA A 249 -27.43 -2.20 -3.46
C ALA A 249 -26.02 -1.99 -4.03
N LEU A 250 -25.11 -2.95 -3.78
CA LEU A 250 -23.75 -2.93 -4.34
C LEU A 250 -23.74 -3.44 -5.78
N VAL A 251 -24.54 -4.46 -6.08
CA VAL A 251 -24.63 -5.09 -7.40
C VAL A 251 -26.09 -5.12 -7.86
N PRO A 252 -26.43 -4.56 -9.04
CA PRO A 252 -27.77 -4.68 -9.62
C PRO A 252 -28.15 -6.14 -9.84
N GLY A 253 -29.39 -6.53 -9.48
CA GLY A 253 -29.86 -7.91 -9.64
C GLY A 253 -29.27 -8.93 -8.66
N GLY A 254 -28.44 -8.50 -7.71
CA GLY A 254 -27.89 -9.38 -6.70
C GLY A 254 -28.89 -9.76 -5.58
N ARG A 255 -28.47 -10.67 -4.71
CA ARG A 255 -29.20 -11.13 -3.53
C ARG A 255 -28.81 -10.33 -2.30
N LEU A 256 -29.80 -9.93 -1.51
CA LEU A 256 -29.56 -9.20 -0.26
C LEU A 256 -29.05 -10.15 0.83
N HIS A 257 -27.87 -9.86 1.38
CA HIS A 257 -27.41 -10.48 2.62
C HIS A 257 -28.23 -9.91 3.80
N PRO A 258 -29.01 -10.72 4.54
CA PRO A 258 -29.98 -10.21 5.51
C PRO A 258 -29.31 -9.54 6.71
N THR A 259 -28.24 -10.13 7.24
CA THR A 259 -27.49 -9.63 8.41
C THR A 259 -26.88 -8.25 8.15
N TYR A 260 -26.05 -8.14 7.10
CA TYR A 260 -25.31 -6.91 6.80
C TYR A 260 -26.03 -5.95 5.84
N GLN A 261 -27.25 -6.30 5.39
CA GLN A 261 -28.08 -5.50 4.49
C GLN A 261 -27.32 -4.95 3.27
N ILE A 262 -26.50 -5.81 2.64
CA ILE A 262 -25.73 -5.51 1.43
C ILE A 262 -26.07 -6.50 0.33
N THR A 263 -26.27 -6.02 -0.89
CA THR A 263 -26.57 -6.88 -2.05
C THR A 263 -25.29 -7.45 -2.63
N LEU A 264 -25.17 -8.77 -2.75
CA LEU A 264 -24.06 -9.48 -3.38
C LEU A 264 -24.54 -10.17 -4.67
N PRO A 265 -23.66 -10.54 -5.61
CA PRO A 265 -24.05 -11.36 -6.76
C PRO A 265 -24.83 -12.62 -6.32
N GLY A 266 -25.92 -12.93 -7.01
CA GLY A 266 -26.89 -13.95 -6.56
C GLY A 266 -26.38 -15.38 -6.63
N ASP A 267 -25.41 -15.63 -7.49
CA ASP A 267 -24.72 -16.90 -7.73
C ASP A 267 -23.47 -17.09 -6.84
N LEU A 268 -23.15 -16.15 -5.94
CA LEU A 268 -22.02 -16.35 -5.02
C LEU A 268 -22.17 -17.69 -4.29
N ASP A 269 -23.36 -18.00 -3.76
CA ASP A 269 -23.64 -19.21 -2.97
C ASP A 269 -23.43 -20.52 -3.74
N GLU A 270 -23.44 -20.49 -5.08
CA GLU A 270 -23.18 -21.66 -5.93
C GLU A 270 -21.70 -22.02 -6.03
N HIS A 271 -20.79 -21.10 -5.70
CA HIS A 271 -19.35 -21.26 -5.82
C HIS A 271 -18.66 -21.80 -4.54
N LEU A 272 -19.42 -22.10 -3.48
CA LEU A 272 -18.91 -22.80 -2.28
C LEU A 272 -18.86 -24.32 -2.54
N GLY A 273 -18.03 -24.74 -3.48
CA GLY A 273 -17.70 -26.14 -3.75
C GLY A 273 -16.65 -26.67 -2.77
#